data_AF-A0A2E6VUK1-F1
#
_entry.id   AF-A0A2E6VUK1-F1
#
_cell.length_a   1.000
_cell.length_b   1.000
_cell.length_c   1.000
_cell.angle_alpha   90.00
_cell.angle_beta   90.00
_cell.angle_gamma   90.00
#
_symmetry.space_group_name_H-M   'P 1'
#
loop_
_entity.id
_entity.type
_entity.pdbx_description
1 polymer ?
#
loop_
_entity_poly.entity_id
_entity_poly.type
_entity_poly.pdbx_seq_one_letter_code
_entity_poly.pdbx_strand_id
1 'polypeptide(L)'
;MACHSVPERKPLAKSCGVMAISVSSGASIPMRRWWVSMSTNPSTQMRPMESKTGLNHFAFKVCTFLWKREVISQRLVPMLKAFAGMGQIMSSKNNQPDFFMPAGIDPPENEAQLLTRAQGLAGLCIGQLAHQLQMELPSLKKHGKGFTGQLIETALGATAGNKAHPDFENLGIELKTLPVSPKGQVLETTFVCSIDLKAGFEKSWRDSRTFHKIEKVLFFPVEDDDSKNWHDLRLGMPFLWSPSADEEALLAQDWHDHMEIIGQGLSDGISARRGKVLQVRPKAANSRVRRQAMDAWGDAFEAKPIGFYLRRQFTQALLDRALAAK
;
A
#
# COMPACT_ATOMS: atom_id res chain seq x y z
N MET A 1 4.05 28.28 60.25
CA MET A 1 4.06 27.03 61.05
C MET A 1 2.68 26.40 61.00
N ALA A 2 2.58 25.11 61.36
CA ALA A 2 1.43 24.20 61.20
C ALA A 2 1.22 23.70 59.76
N CYS A 3 1.50 22.40 59.58
CA CYS A 3 1.27 21.64 58.35
C CYS A 3 -0.13 21.00 58.38
N HIS A 4 -0.70 20.70 57.21
CA HIS A 4 -1.78 19.73 57.09
C HIS A 4 -1.36 18.57 56.18
N SER A 5 -1.71 17.36 56.61
CA SER A 5 -1.14 16.09 56.19
C SER A 5 -1.87 15.47 55.00
N VAL A 6 -1.10 14.85 54.10
CA VAL A 6 -1.59 14.01 53.02
C VAL A 6 -1.97 12.62 53.58
N PRO A 7 -3.10 12.00 53.18
CA PRO A 7 -3.40 10.61 53.54
C PRO A 7 -2.65 9.62 52.62
N GLU A 8 -1.88 8.72 53.22
CA GLU A 8 -1.20 7.63 52.51
C GLU A 8 -2.18 6.60 51.94
N ARG A 9 -1.92 6.09 50.73
CA ARG A 9 -2.64 4.94 50.17
C ARG A 9 -1.93 3.63 50.51
N LYS A 10 -2.63 2.71 51.19
CA LYS A 10 -2.14 1.36 51.50
C LYS A 10 -1.93 0.52 50.22
N PRO A 11 -0.89 -0.32 50.15
CA PRO A 11 -0.73 -1.28 49.06
C PRO A 11 -1.67 -2.48 49.21
N LEU A 12 -2.29 -2.90 48.11
CA LEU A 12 -3.10 -4.12 48.03
C LEU A 12 -2.20 -5.34 47.78
N ALA A 13 -2.28 -6.32 48.67
CA ALA A 13 -1.53 -7.56 48.56
C ALA A 13 -2.02 -8.43 47.38
N LYS A 14 -1.10 -9.15 46.74
CA LYS A 14 -1.39 -10.32 45.91
C LYS A 14 -0.70 -11.53 46.51
N SER A 15 -1.51 -12.45 47.05
CA SER A 15 -1.04 -13.74 47.55
C SER A 15 -0.58 -14.63 46.40
N CYS A 16 0.61 -15.23 46.55
CA CYS A 16 1.08 -16.26 45.65
C CYS A 16 0.51 -17.61 46.11
N GLY A 17 -0.29 -18.27 45.27
CA GLY A 17 -0.87 -19.58 45.55
C GLY A 17 -0.38 -20.63 44.56
N VAL A 18 0.59 -21.44 44.99
CA VAL A 18 1.02 -22.63 44.26
C VAL A 18 0.26 -23.83 44.82
N MET A 19 -0.42 -24.59 43.96
CA MET A 19 -0.77 -25.98 44.28
C MET A 19 -0.75 -26.82 43.01
N ALA A 20 -0.25 -28.05 43.15
CA ALA A 20 0.02 -28.97 42.06
C ALA A 20 -0.77 -30.27 42.25
N ILE A 21 -1.18 -30.86 41.12
CA ILE A 21 -1.44 -32.29 40.87
C ILE A 21 -2.49 -32.99 41.76
N SER A 22 -3.54 -33.48 41.10
CA SER A 22 -4.14 -34.79 41.40
C SER A 22 -4.63 -35.43 40.09
N VAL A 23 -4.61 -36.76 40.00
CA VAL A 23 -4.75 -37.54 38.76
C VAL A 23 -5.88 -38.57 38.89
N SER A 24 -6.77 -38.63 37.91
CA SER A 24 -7.61 -39.81 37.54
C SER A 24 -8.57 -39.42 36.40
N SER A 25 -9.08 -40.31 35.53
CA SER A 25 -8.59 -41.61 35.02
C SER A 25 -9.53 -42.08 33.89
N GLY A 26 -8.99 -42.71 32.83
CA GLY A 26 -9.77 -43.43 31.81
C GLY A 26 -10.19 -42.59 30.57
N ALA A 27 -10.24 -43.13 29.36
CA ALA A 27 -9.88 -44.48 28.91
C ALA A 27 -9.46 -44.52 27.42
N SER A 28 -8.82 -45.64 27.04
CA SER A 28 -8.45 -46.15 25.71
C SER A 28 -9.29 -45.66 24.51
N ILE A 29 -8.75 -45.47 23.30
CA ILE A 29 -8.28 -46.50 22.36
C ILE A 29 -7.35 -45.89 21.27
N PRO A 30 -6.28 -46.60 20.83
CA PRO A 30 -5.74 -46.41 19.48
C PRO A 30 -5.55 -47.73 18.67
N MET A 31 -5.86 -47.67 17.37
CA MET A 31 -5.64 -48.69 16.33
C MET A 31 -5.55 -47.94 14.97
N ARG A 32 -4.70 -48.22 13.97
CA ARG A 32 -3.51 -49.07 13.73
C ARG A 32 -2.58 -48.22 12.83
N ARG A 33 -1.26 -48.10 13.05
CA ARG A 33 -0.16 -49.01 12.66
C ARG A 33 -0.26 -49.63 11.25
N TRP A 34 0.57 -49.13 10.33
CA TRP A 34 1.26 -49.93 9.30
C TRP A 34 2.75 -49.59 9.34
N TRP A 35 3.60 -50.52 8.92
CA TRP A 35 5.06 -50.53 9.08
C TRP A 35 5.73 -50.82 7.72
N VAL A 36 6.88 -50.17 7.44
CA VAL A 36 8.13 -50.74 6.86
C VAL A 36 8.01 -51.54 5.53
N SER A 37 8.81 -51.29 4.48
CA SER A 37 10.27 -51.42 4.50
C SER A 37 11.05 -50.80 3.32
N MET A 38 12.34 -50.58 3.59
CA MET A 38 13.55 -50.61 2.74
C MET A 38 13.42 -50.98 1.24
N SER A 39 14.26 -50.37 0.37
CA SER A 39 15.58 -50.96 0.02
C SER A 39 16.34 -50.27 -1.14
N THR A 40 17.66 -50.09 -0.92
CA THR A 40 18.77 -50.10 -1.91
C THR A 40 18.93 -49.01 -2.99
N ASN A 41 20.21 -48.84 -3.39
CA ASN A 41 20.80 -47.70 -4.12
C ASN A 41 21.51 -48.22 -5.42
N PRO A 42 22.57 -47.60 -6.02
CA PRO A 42 22.50 -47.00 -7.36
C PRO A 42 23.36 -47.65 -8.46
N SER A 43 23.13 -47.28 -9.72
CA SER A 43 24.10 -47.16 -10.85
C SER A 43 23.35 -46.57 -12.07
N THR A 44 23.92 -45.73 -12.92
CA THR A 44 25.00 -46.03 -13.88
C THR A 44 25.83 -44.77 -14.22
N GLN A 45 27.12 -44.95 -14.56
CA GLN A 45 28.10 -43.88 -14.81
C GLN A 45 28.15 -43.41 -16.29
N MET A 46 28.55 -42.14 -16.50
CA MET A 46 29.56 -41.60 -17.46
C MET A 46 29.57 -42.05 -18.94
N ARG A 47 29.97 -41.27 -19.96
CA ARG A 47 30.95 -40.15 -20.17
C ARG A 47 30.70 -39.59 -21.62
N PRO A 48 31.56 -38.77 -22.29
CA PRO A 48 32.33 -37.55 -21.93
C PRO A 48 32.12 -36.35 -22.92
N MET A 49 32.70 -35.17 -22.61
CA MET A 49 33.20 -34.13 -23.56
C MET A 49 32.18 -33.41 -24.49
N GLU A 50 32.35 -32.15 -24.94
CA GLU A 50 33.54 -31.28 -25.09
C GLU A 50 33.38 -29.85 -24.54
N SER A 51 34.50 -29.12 -24.50
CA SER A 51 34.69 -27.73 -24.09
C SER A 51 34.48 -26.71 -25.23
N LYS A 52 34.03 -25.47 -24.92
CA LYS A 52 34.86 -24.22 -25.04
C LYS A 52 34.10 -22.90 -24.81
N THR A 53 34.70 -22.08 -23.94
CA THR A 53 34.88 -20.60 -24.00
C THR A 53 33.86 -19.69 -24.72
N GLY A 54 33.41 -18.63 -24.04
CA GLY A 54 32.96 -17.40 -24.71
C GLY A 54 32.15 -16.44 -23.82
N LEU A 55 32.76 -15.37 -23.32
CA LEU A 55 32.01 -14.19 -22.86
C LEU A 55 31.38 -13.50 -24.08
N ASN A 56 30.11 -13.08 -24.00
CA ASN A 56 29.72 -11.66 -24.04
C ASN A 56 28.20 -11.44 -24.14
N HIS A 57 27.68 -10.64 -23.20
CA HIS A 57 26.80 -9.51 -23.44
C HIS A 57 25.70 -9.64 -24.55
N PHE A 58 24.52 -10.16 -24.20
CA PHE A 58 23.27 -9.83 -24.94
C PHE A 58 22.01 -10.02 -24.09
N ALA A 59 21.66 -9.00 -23.29
CA ALA A 59 20.45 -8.97 -22.47
C ALA A 59 19.54 -7.80 -22.88
N PHE A 60 19.06 -7.80 -24.13
CA PHE A 60 17.99 -6.92 -24.60
C PHE A 60 17.27 -7.58 -25.80
N LYS A 61 15.92 -7.51 -25.81
CA LYS A 61 14.99 -8.40 -26.55
C LYS A 61 14.95 -9.80 -25.89
N VAL A 62 13.79 -10.36 -25.51
CA VAL A 62 12.45 -10.25 -26.12
C VAL A 62 11.38 -9.92 -25.07
N CYS A 63 10.58 -8.88 -25.31
CA CYS A 63 9.32 -8.64 -24.57
C CYS A 63 8.19 -8.31 -25.55
N THR A 64 8.07 -9.12 -26.61
CA THR A 64 7.02 -9.05 -27.64
C THR A 64 7.00 -10.35 -28.45
N PHE A 65 6.44 -11.44 -27.88
CA PHE A 65 5.62 -12.45 -28.57
C PHE A 65 5.11 -13.51 -27.57
N LEU A 66 4.12 -14.30 -28.01
CA LEU A 66 3.49 -15.42 -27.26
C LEU A 66 2.52 -15.04 -26.13
N TRP A 67 1.39 -14.42 -26.51
CA TRP A 67 0.12 -14.66 -25.78
C TRP A 67 -1.00 -14.96 -26.78
N LYS A 68 -1.29 -16.26 -26.99
CA LYS A 68 -2.50 -16.75 -27.67
C LYS A 68 -2.79 -18.19 -27.25
N ARG A 69 -4.02 -18.40 -26.75
CA ARG A 69 -4.67 -19.68 -26.38
C ARG A 69 -4.08 -20.40 -25.15
N GLU A 70 -4.87 -20.95 -24.24
CA GLU A 70 -6.33 -20.96 -23.96
C GLU A 70 -6.45 -21.28 -22.43
N VAL A 71 -7.52 -21.11 -21.64
CA VAL A 71 -8.96 -20.90 -21.85
C VAL A 71 -9.53 -20.01 -20.73
N ILE A 72 -10.42 -19.05 -21.05
CA ILE A 72 -11.65 -18.67 -20.31
C ILE A 72 -12.59 -18.09 -21.35
N SER A 73 -13.80 -18.65 -21.49
CA SER A 73 -14.67 -18.37 -22.64
C SER A 73 -15.79 -17.39 -22.33
N GLN A 74 -16.21 -16.66 -23.37
CA GLN A 74 -17.48 -15.91 -23.48
C GLN A 74 -17.71 -14.72 -22.52
N ARG A 75 -17.19 -13.52 -22.89
CA ARG A 75 -17.95 -12.24 -22.77
C ARG A 75 -17.42 -10.98 -23.49
N LEU A 76 -16.34 -11.05 -24.29
CA LEU A 76 -15.78 -9.88 -24.99
C LEU A 76 -15.52 -10.14 -26.48
N VAL A 77 -16.56 -10.12 -27.31
CA VAL A 77 -16.46 -10.24 -28.79
C VAL A 77 -17.17 -9.11 -29.58
N PRO A 78 -18.24 -8.43 -29.11
CA PRO A 78 -18.86 -7.34 -29.88
C PRO A 78 -18.26 -5.94 -29.65
N MET A 79 -17.14 -5.78 -28.91
CA MET A 79 -16.54 -4.46 -28.59
C MET A 79 -15.33 -4.07 -29.48
N LEU A 80 -14.98 -4.87 -30.49
CA LEU A 80 -13.81 -4.64 -31.38
C LEU A 80 -14.19 -4.44 -32.87
N LYS A 81 -15.38 -3.91 -33.15
CA LYS A 81 -15.86 -3.60 -34.52
C LYS A 81 -16.35 -2.15 -34.70
N ALA A 82 -15.71 -1.20 -34.00
CA ALA A 82 -16.08 0.21 -34.05
C ALA A 82 -14.92 1.17 -34.40
N PHE A 83 -13.84 0.68 -35.03
CA PHE A 83 -12.78 1.53 -35.62
C PHE A 83 -12.14 0.85 -36.84
N ALA A 84 -12.92 0.66 -37.90
CA ALA A 84 -12.46 0.16 -39.19
C ALA A 84 -13.20 0.87 -40.33
N GLY A 85 -12.81 2.12 -40.64
CA GLY A 85 -13.57 2.91 -41.59
C GLY A 85 -13.11 4.34 -41.85
N MET A 86 -11.80 4.61 -42.00
CA MET A 86 -11.28 5.73 -42.81
C MET A 86 -9.74 5.71 -42.89
N GLY A 87 -9.19 6.05 -44.07
CA GLY A 87 -7.80 6.51 -44.21
C GLY A 87 -6.69 5.46 -44.32
N GLN A 88 -6.56 4.80 -45.49
CA GLN A 88 -5.22 4.46 -45.96
C GLN A 88 -4.47 5.76 -46.30
N ILE A 89 -3.24 5.93 -45.80
CA ILE A 89 -2.12 6.58 -46.50
C ILE A 89 -0.81 6.27 -45.76
N MET A 90 0.14 5.73 -46.54
CA MET A 90 1.59 5.60 -46.31
C MET A 90 2.16 4.98 -45.02
N SER A 91 2.86 3.86 -45.26
CA SER A 91 3.85 3.21 -44.41
C SER A 91 4.88 4.16 -43.78
N SER A 92 4.96 4.13 -42.45
CA SER A 92 6.19 4.44 -41.70
C SER A 92 6.40 3.43 -40.57
N LYS A 93 7.66 3.18 -40.21
CA LYS A 93 8.05 2.31 -39.07
C LYS A 93 8.03 3.13 -37.77
N ASN A 94 7.92 2.41 -36.65
CA ASN A 94 7.70 2.90 -35.28
C ASN A 94 6.32 3.54 -35.05
N ASN A 95 5.56 2.91 -34.15
CA ASN A 95 4.36 3.49 -33.55
C ASN A 95 4.33 3.13 -32.05
N GLN A 96 5.42 3.45 -31.35
CA GLN A 96 5.32 3.80 -29.93
C GLN A 96 5.11 5.31 -29.88
N PRO A 97 4.23 5.83 -29.01
CA PRO A 97 4.16 7.27 -28.81
C PRO A 97 5.48 7.73 -28.17
N ASP A 98 6.20 8.62 -28.84
CA ASP A 98 7.47 9.19 -28.37
C ASP A 98 7.21 10.14 -27.18
N PHE A 99 7.01 9.56 -25.99
CA PHE A 99 6.86 10.29 -24.73
C PHE A 99 8.26 10.67 -24.21
N PHE A 100 8.86 11.69 -24.84
CA PHE A 100 10.15 12.24 -24.49
C PHE A 100 10.00 13.20 -23.30
N MET A 101 10.59 12.86 -22.14
CA MET A 101 10.43 13.63 -20.88
C MET A 101 11.75 13.92 -20.15
N PRO A 102 12.58 14.84 -20.67
CA PRO A 102 13.43 15.70 -19.85
C PRO A 102 13.33 17.19 -20.29
N ALA A 103 13.35 18.21 -19.43
CA ALA A 103 13.44 18.24 -17.97
C ALA A 103 12.50 19.32 -17.41
N GLY A 104 11.97 19.11 -16.21
CA GLY A 104 10.94 19.97 -15.60
C GLY A 104 9.54 19.60 -16.09
N ILE A 105 8.85 18.69 -15.39
CA ILE A 105 7.44 18.42 -15.65
C ILE A 105 6.64 19.48 -14.89
N ASP A 106 6.12 20.47 -15.62
CA ASP A 106 5.32 21.54 -15.04
C ASP A 106 4.08 21.00 -14.31
N PRO A 107 3.64 21.61 -13.20
CA PRO A 107 2.48 21.14 -12.47
C PRO A 107 1.21 21.14 -13.32
N PRO A 108 0.25 20.25 -13.07
CA PRO A 108 -1.01 20.24 -13.80
C PRO A 108 -1.85 21.47 -13.44
N GLU A 109 -2.32 22.18 -14.46
CA GLU A 109 -3.16 23.38 -14.35
C GLU A 109 -4.57 23.07 -13.83
N ASN A 110 -5.07 21.87 -14.10
CA ASN A 110 -6.43 21.44 -13.76
C ASN A 110 -6.54 19.92 -13.61
N GLU A 111 -7.65 19.48 -13.01
CA GLU A 111 -7.95 18.07 -12.73
C GLU A 111 -8.00 17.20 -14.01
N ALA A 112 -8.51 17.73 -15.12
CA ALA A 112 -8.58 16.98 -16.38
C ALA A 112 -7.20 16.75 -17.00
N GLN A 113 -6.29 17.73 -16.92
CA GLN A 113 -4.90 17.58 -17.36
C GLN A 113 -4.15 16.56 -16.47
N LEU A 114 -4.30 16.65 -15.14
CA LEU A 114 -3.74 15.66 -14.21
C LEU A 114 -4.22 14.24 -14.55
N LEU A 115 -5.54 14.05 -14.69
CA LEU A 115 -6.12 12.74 -14.99
C LEU A 115 -5.66 12.21 -16.36
N THR A 116 -5.57 13.08 -17.37
CA THR A 116 -5.08 12.69 -18.71
C THR A 116 -3.62 12.23 -18.67
N ARG A 117 -2.74 12.98 -17.97
CA ARG A 117 -1.34 12.57 -17.76
C ARG A 117 -1.26 11.23 -17.01
N ALA A 118 -2.01 11.09 -15.92
CA ALA A 118 -2.06 9.87 -15.12
C ALA A 118 -2.52 8.65 -15.94
N GLN A 119 -3.57 8.80 -16.74
CA GLN A 119 -4.05 7.73 -17.63
C GLN A 119 -3.00 7.36 -18.69
N GLY A 120 -2.20 8.31 -19.17
CA GLY A 120 -1.08 8.07 -20.08
C GLY A 120 0.05 7.21 -19.51
N LEU A 121 0.19 7.13 -18.18
CA LEU A 121 1.16 6.25 -17.51
C LEU A 121 0.67 4.81 -17.33
N ALA A 122 -0.63 4.55 -17.51
CA ALA A 122 -1.22 3.24 -17.28
C ALA A 122 -0.66 2.18 -18.25
N GLY A 123 -0.27 1.02 -17.72
CA GLY A 123 0.32 -0.08 -18.46
C GLY A 123 1.85 -0.06 -18.57
N LEU A 124 2.51 1.09 -18.35
CA LEU A 124 3.97 1.17 -18.21
C LEU A 124 4.43 0.34 -17.00
N CYS A 125 5.63 -0.24 -17.07
CA CYS A 125 6.27 -0.79 -15.89
C CYS A 125 7.11 0.26 -15.14
N ILE A 126 7.38 0.00 -13.86
CA ILE A 126 8.23 0.83 -12.99
C ILE A 126 9.61 1.08 -13.64
N GLY A 127 10.18 0.07 -14.31
CA GLY A 127 11.43 0.16 -15.07
C GLY A 127 11.38 1.18 -16.21
N GLN A 128 10.30 1.16 -17.00
CA GLN A 128 10.12 2.07 -18.13
C GLN A 128 9.96 3.52 -17.67
N LEU A 129 9.12 3.77 -16.66
CA LEU A 129 8.87 5.12 -16.17
C LEU A 129 10.12 5.72 -15.50
N ALA A 130 10.86 4.94 -14.71
CA ALA A 130 12.11 5.40 -14.11
C ALA A 130 13.19 5.71 -15.16
N HIS A 131 13.29 4.89 -16.22
CA HIS A 131 14.18 5.16 -17.34
C HIS A 131 13.80 6.44 -18.09
N GLN A 132 12.50 6.67 -18.35
CA GLN A 132 12.00 7.90 -18.98
C GLN A 132 12.35 9.15 -18.17
N LEU A 133 12.21 9.09 -16.84
CA LEU A 133 12.52 10.17 -15.91
C LEU A 133 14.00 10.25 -15.49
N GLN A 134 14.87 9.39 -16.03
CA GLN A 134 16.29 9.30 -15.67
C GLN A 134 16.54 9.06 -14.16
N MET A 135 15.60 8.39 -13.48
CA MET A 135 15.67 8.06 -12.06
C MET A 135 16.28 6.67 -11.84
N GLU A 136 17.31 6.57 -11.00
CA GLU A 136 17.89 5.28 -10.63
C GLU A 136 16.92 4.47 -9.77
N LEU A 137 16.65 3.23 -10.19
CA LEU A 137 15.79 2.31 -9.45
C LEU A 137 16.55 1.66 -8.29
N PRO A 138 15.98 1.64 -7.06
CA PRO A 138 16.55 0.90 -5.95
C PRO A 138 16.71 -0.59 -6.30
N SER A 139 17.86 -1.17 -5.94
CA SER A 139 18.23 -2.54 -6.29
C SER A 139 17.25 -3.62 -5.81
N LEU A 140 16.46 -3.34 -4.77
CA LEU A 140 15.38 -4.21 -4.30
C LEU A 140 14.18 -3.37 -3.85
N LYS A 141 12.97 -3.84 -4.17
CA LYS A 141 11.67 -3.27 -3.74
C LYS A 141 11.63 -2.88 -2.26
N LYS A 142 12.14 -3.74 -1.37
CA LYS A 142 12.16 -3.51 0.09
C LYS A 142 12.98 -2.28 0.53
N HIS A 143 13.91 -1.83 -0.31
CA HIS A 143 14.73 -0.63 -0.07
C HIS A 143 14.10 0.61 -0.71
N GLY A 144 13.30 0.46 -1.78
CA GLY A 144 12.53 1.52 -2.43
C GLY A 144 11.20 1.88 -1.75
N LYS A 145 11.11 1.88 -0.42
CA LYS A 145 9.87 2.27 0.28
C LYS A 145 9.51 3.72 -0.03
N GLY A 146 8.36 3.92 -0.66
CA GLY A 146 7.90 5.24 -1.14
C GLY A 146 8.40 5.62 -2.53
N PHE A 147 9.37 4.88 -3.11
CA PHE A 147 9.95 5.22 -4.42
C PHE A 147 8.90 5.28 -5.53
N THR A 148 7.94 4.35 -5.57
CA THR A 148 6.88 4.39 -6.59
C THR A 148 5.93 5.57 -6.44
N GLY A 149 5.70 6.05 -5.21
CA GLY A 149 4.98 7.30 -4.98
C GLY A 149 5.75 8.45 -5.62
N GLN A 150 7.00 8.64 -5.19
CA GLN A 150 7.91 9.67 -5.71
C GLN A 150 8.08 9.62 -7.25
N LEU A 151 8.15 8.43 -7.84
CA LEU A 151 8.25 8.23 -9.29
C LEU A 151 7.01 8.76 -10.02
N ILE A 152 5.81 8.46 -9.50
CA ILE A 152 4.54 8.91 -10.09
C ILE A 152 4.29 10.40 -9.79
N GLU A 153 4.64 10.88 -8.59
CA GLU A 153 4.66 12.30 -8.22
C GLU A 153 5.49 13.10 -9.23
N THR A 154 6.71 12.65 -9.51
CA THR A 154 7.62 13.26 -10.50
C THR A 154 7.03 13.19 -11.91
N ALA A 155 6.50 12.04 -12.33
CA ALA A 155 5.87 11.85 -13.63
C ALA A 155 4.67 12.76 -13.90
N LEU A 156 3.97 13.22 -12.84
CA LEU A 156 2.76 14.02 -12.94
C LEU A 156 2.98 15.51 -12.68
N GLY A 157 4.15 15.92 -12.17
CA GLY A 157 4.46 17.30 -11.80
C GLY A 157 3.94 17.70 -10.42
N ALA A 158 3.95 16.80 -9.44
CA ALA A 158 3.59 17.11 -8.06
C ALA A 158 4.58 18.11 -7.42
N THR A 159 4.08 18.98 -6.53
CA THR A 159 4.84 20.15 -6.02
C THR A 159 5.00 20.20 -4.50
N ALA A 160 4.23 19.42 -3.73
CA ALA A 160 4.26 19.50 -2.27
C ALA A 160 5.58 19.03 -1.65
N GLY A 161 6.25 18.06 -2.27
CA GLY A 161 7.41 17.39 -1.68
C GLY A 161 7.07 16.81 -0.30
N ASN A 162 7.90 17.10 0.71
CA ASN A 162 7.70 16.60 2.07
C ASN A 162 6.73 17.45 2.94
N LYS A 163 6.01 18.42 2.36
CA LYS A 163 5.09 19.28 3.13
C LYS A 163 3.84 18.51 3.59
N ALA A 164 3.04 19.15 4.46
CA ALA A 164 1.80 18.55 4.96
C ALA A 164 0.60 18.67 3.99
N HIS A 165 0.73 19.45 2.90
CA HIS A 165 -0.32 19.73 1.91
C HIS A 165 -0.55 18.56 0.93
N PRO A 166 -1.66 18.55 0.17
CA PRO A 166 -1.89 17.61 -0.93
C PRO A 166 -0.81 17.71 -2.01
N ASP A 167 -0.46 16.59 -2.63
CA ASP A 167 0.67 16.48 -3.57
C ASP A 167 0.56 17.45 -4.77
N PHE A 168 -0.66 17.71 -5.21
CA PHE A 168 -1.01 18.77 -6.17
C PHE A 168 -1.70 19.93 -5.43
N GLU A 169 -0.91 20.77 -4.74
CA GLU A 169 -1.40 21.83 -3.82
C GLU A 169 -2.50 22.69 -4.45
N ASN A 170 -2.30 23.18 -5.69
CA ASN A 170 -3.25 24.05 -6.41
C ASN A 170 -4.58 23.39 -6.78
N LEU A 171 -4.64 22.05 -6.82
CA LEU A 171 -5.83 21.28 -7.18
C LEU A 171 -6.55 20.69 -5.97
N GLY A 172 -5.91 20.73 -4.79
CA GLY A 172 -6.40 20.03 -3.59
C GLY A 172 -6.42 18.50 -3.75
N ILE A 173 -5.54 17.94 -4.59
CA ILE A 173 -5.52 16.49 -4.89
C ILE A 173 -4.30 15.84 -4.25
N GLU A 174 -4.56 14.79 -3.48
CA GLU A 174 -3.57 13.85 -2.95
C GLU A 174 -3.33 12.70 -3.94
N LEU A 175 -2.09 12.24 -4.11
CA LEU A 175 -1.76 11.02 -4.84
C LEU A 175 -1.58 9.87 -3.85
N LYS A 176 -2.23 8.72 -4.09
CA LYS A 176 -2.00 7.50 -3.31
C LYS A 176 -1.83 6.27 -4.20
N THR A 177 -0.66 5.65 -4.12
CA THR A 177 -0.42 4.34 -4.73
C THR A 177 -1.20 3.25 -3.99
N LEU A 178 -1.75 2.30 -4.72
CA LEU A 178 -2.57 1.20 -4.20
C LEU A 178 -2.00 -0.15 -4.69
N PRO A 179 -1.24 -0.90 -3.86
CA PRO A 179 -0.66 -2.16 -4.28
C PRO A 179 -1.74 -3.22 -4.49
N VAL A 180 -1.81 -3.78 -5.70
CA VAL A 180 -2.81 -4.75 -6.14
C VAL A 180 -2.16 -6.02 -6.68
N SER A 181 -2.65 -7.17 -6.26
CA SER A 181 -2.23 -8.46 -6.83
C SER A 181 -2.62 -8.59 -8.32
N PRO A 182 -2.05 -9.56 -9.06
CA PRO A 182 -2.50 -9.90 -10.41
C PRO A 182 -3.99 -10.27 -10.55
N LYS A 183 -4.70 -10.49 -9.43
CA LYS A 183 -6.14 -10.76 -9.38
C LYS A 183 -6.99 -9.51 -9.09
N GLY A 184 -6.40 -8.31 -9.09
CA GLY A 184 -7.09 -7.05 -8.77
C GLY A 184 -7.40 -6.85 -7.28
N GLN A 185 -6.85 -7.72 -6.40
CA GLN A 185 -7.06 -7.59 -4.96
C GLN A 185 -6.04 -6.62 -4.36
N VAL A 186 -6.50 -5.55 -3.71
CA VAL A 186 -5.67 -4.65 -2.88
C VAL A 186 -5.00 -5.48 -1.80
N LEU A 187 -3.68 -5.31 -1.62
CA LEU A 187 -2.88 -6.09 -0.68
C LEU A 187 -2.76 -5.45 0.70
N GLU A 188 -2.58 -4.13 0.75
CA GLU A 188 -2.23 -3.38 1.98
C GLU A 188 -3.28 -2.36 2.41
N THR A 189 -3.14 -1.84 3.63
CA THR A 189 -3.88 -0.67 4.13
C THR A 189 -3.21 0.61 3.66
N THR A 190 -3.94 1.54 3.05
CA THR A 190 -3.37 2.78 2.53
C THR A 190 -3.12 3.80 3.65
N PHE A 191 -1.90 4.34 3.76
CA PHE A 191 -1.56 5.39 4.72
C PHE A 191 -2.20 6.74 4.35
N VAL A 192 -2.79 7.42 5.33
CA VAL A 192 -3.37 8.76 5.18
C VAL A 192 -2.37 9.81 5.67
N CYS A 193 -2.16 9.89 6.98
CA CYS A 193 -1.24 10.83 7.60
C CYS A 193 -0.73 10.33 8.96
N SER A 194 0.38 10.88 9.43
CA SER A 194 0.84 10.72 10.82
C SER A 194 -0.03 11.58 11.74
N ILE A 195 -0.27 11.10 12.96
CA ILE A 195 -0.96 11.88 14.00
C ILE A 195 0.12 12.57 14.83
N ASP A 196 0.05 13.90 14.93
CA ASP A 196 0.96 14.67 15.78
C ASP A 196 0.42 14.71 17.22
N LEU A 197 0.91 13.79 18.05
CA LEU A 197 0.53 13.70 19.45
C LEU A 197 1.06 14.85 20.32
N LYS A 198 1.90 15.75 19.79
CA LYS A 198 2.49 16.87 20.54
C LYS A 198 1.86 18.22 20.18
N ALA A 199 1.39 18.40 18.94
CA ALA A 199 0.78 19.64 18.47
C ALA A 199 -0.60 19.94 19.09
N GLY A 200 -1.18 19.00 19.84
CA GLY A 200 -2.53 19.09 20.39
C GLY A 200 -3.58 18.49 19.46
N PHE A 201 -4.83 18.47 19.92
CA PHE A 201 -5.93 17.80 19.22
C PHE A 201 -6.57 18.73 18.17
N GLU A 202 -6.79 18.18 16.98
CA GLU A 202 -7.52 18.85 15.90
C GLU A 202 -8.99 19.06 16.32
N LYS A 203 -9.54 20.26 16.07
CA LYS A 203 -10.81 20.71 16.69
C LYS A 203 -12.06 20.00 16.16
N SER A 204 -12.04 19.59 14.90
CA SER A 204 -13.16 18.94 14.24
C SER A 204 -12.68 18.01 13.13
N TRP A 205 -13.56 17.15 12.63
CA TRP A 205 -13.29 16.31 11.46
C TRP A 205 -12.89 17.15 10.23
N ARG A 206 -13.66 18.21 9.90
CA ARG A 206 -13.43 19.01 8.69
C ARG A 206 -12.21 19.93 8.77
N ASP A 207 -11.77 20.28 9.98
CA ASP A 207 -10.51 21.00 10.21
C ASP A 207 -9.30 20.06 10.31
N SER A 208 -9.50 18.74 10.23
CA SER A 208 -8.43 17.75 10.42
C SER A 208 -7.55 17.61 9.18
N ARG A 209 -6.25 17.40 9.40
CA ARG A 209 -5.32 16.94 8.37
C ARG A 209 -5.78 15.64 7.73
N THR A 210 -6.48 14.80 8.48
CA THR A 210 -7.01 13.52 7.99
C THR A 210 -8.03 13.74 6.88
N PHE A 211 -8.99 14.66 7.10
CA PHE A 211 -9.97 15.07 6.10
C PHE A 211 -9.29 15.66 4.85
N HIS A 212 -8.46 16.69 5.00
CA HIS A 212 -7.78 17.33 3.85
C HIS A 212 -6.87 16.38 3.04
N LYS A 213 -6.36 15.30 3.66
CA LYS A 213 -5.56 14.27 2.98
C LYS A 213 -6.38 13.18 2.27
N ILE A 214 -7.71 13.20 2.38
CA ILE A 214 -8.63 12.25 1.72
C ILE A 214 -9.84 12.92 1.04
N GLU A 215 -9.99 14.24 1.14
CA GLU A 215 -11.06 15.04 0.52
C GLU A 215 -11.15 14.82 -0.99
N LYS A 216 -9.99 14.74 -1.66
CA LYS A 216 -9.87 14.30 -3.05
C LYS A 216 -8.55 13.56 -3.26
N VAL A 217 -8.62 12.33 -3.76
CA VAL A 217 -7.46 11.44 -3.96
C VAL A 217 -7.43 10.90 -5.38
N LEU A 218 -6.30 11.06 -6.05
CA LEU A 218 -5.92 10.27 -7.22
C LEU A 218 -5.33 8.95 -6.74
N PHE A 219 -6.11 7.88 -6.81
CA PHE A 219 -5.60 6.54 -6.56
C PHE A 219 -4.92 5.98 -7.80
N PHE A 220 -3.71 5.46 -7.60
CA PHE A 220 -2.91 4.83 -8.65
C PHE A 220 -2.68 3.36 -8.30
N PRO A 221 -3.43 2.41 -8.87
CA PRO A 221 -3.17 0.99 -8.69
C PRO A 221 -1.78 0.63 -9.22
N VAL A 222 -1.01 -0.15 -8.46
CA VAL A 222 0.32 -0.63 -8.86
C VAL A 222 0.35 -2.14 -8.65
N GLU A 223 0.74 -2.88 -9.67
CA GLU A 223 0.89 -4.33 -9.60
C GLU A 223 1.90 -4.72 -8.50
N ASP A 224 1.54 -5.74 -7.74
CA ASP A 224 2.35 -6.31 -6.68
C ASP A 224 2.32 -7.84 -6.78
N ASP A 225 3.42 -8.41 -7.27
CA ASP A 225 3.57 -9.81 -7.62
C ASP A 225 5.00 -10.27 -7.27
N ASP A 226 5.14 -11.09 -6.24
CA ASP A 226 6.43 -11.63 -5.78
C ASP A 226 7.12 -12.52 -6.83
N SER A 227 6.43 -12.95 -7.89
CA SER A 227 7.03 -13.71 -9.00
C SER A 227 7.73 -12.82 -10.05
N LYS A 228 7.56 -11.49 -9.98
CA LYS A 228 8.12 -10.52 -10.93
C LYS A 228 9.27 -9.74 -10.33
N ASN A 229 10.19 -9.28 -11.18
CA ASN A 229 11.17 -8.28 -10.76
C ASN A 229 10.47 -6.94 -10.50
N TRP A 230 11.03 -6.15 -9.59
CA TRP A 230 10.54 -4.81 -9.26
C TRP A 230 10.36 -3.91 -10.50
N HIS A 231 11.29 -4.01 -11.46
CA HIS A 231 11.27 -3.25 -12.71
C HIS A 231 10.09 -3.61 -13.63
N ASP A 232 9.55 -4.83 -13.51
CA ASP A 232 8.52 -5.39 -14.41
C ASP A 232 7.09 -5.14 -13.91
N LEU A 233 6.93 -4.72 -12.65
CA LEU A 233 5.62 -4.39 -12.07
C LEU A 233 4.97 -3.23 -12.82
N ARG A 234 3.69 -3.39 -13.15
CA ARG A 234 2.94 -2.45 -13.98
C ARG A 234 2.13 -1.43 -13.19
N LEU A 235 2.04 -0.23 -13.75
CA LEU A 235 1.08 0.78 -13.35
C LEU A 235 -0.31 0.42 -13.89
N GLY A 236 -1.32 0.44 -13.03
CA GLY A 236 -2.71 0.20 -13.39
C GLY A 236 -3.39 1.46 -13.96
N MET A 237 -4.69 1.37 -14.19
CA MET A 237 -5.51 2.51 -14.60
C MET A 237 -5.84 3.37 -13.36
N PRO A 238 -5.44 4.65 -13.30
CA PRO A 238 -5.73 5.51 -12.16
C PRO A 238 -7.19 5.95 -12.14
N PHE A 239 -7.65 6.37 -10.96
CA PHE A 239 -8.98 6.91 -10.75
C PHE A 239 -8.98 8.01 -9.67
N LEU A 240 -9.82 9.02 -9.86
CA LEU A 240 -10.12 10.01 -8.83
C LEU A 240 -11.22 9.50 -7.92
N TRP A 241 -11.12 9.81 -6.64
CA TRP A 241 -12.15 9.58 -5.63
C TRP A 241 -12.23 10.79 -4.70
N SER A 242 -13.46 11.18 -4.38
CA SER A 242 -13.82 11.98 -3.21
C SER A 242 -14.87 11.20 -2.43
N PRO A 243 -14.91 11.29 -1.09
CA PRO A 243 -15.91 10.60 -0.29
C PRO A 243 -17.34 10.96 -0.72
N SER A 244 -18.22 9.97 -0.84
CA SER A 244 -19.66 10.23 -0.78
C SER A 244 -20.08 10.69 0.62
N ALA A 245 -21.30 11.21 0.80
CA ALA A 245 -21.81 11.61 2.11
C ALA A 245 -21.76 10.46 3.14
N ASP A 246 -22.11 9.24 2.73
CA ASP A 246 -22.07 8.05 3.59
C ASP A 246 -20.63 7.61 3.90
N GLU A 247 -19.72 7.72 2.91
CA GLU A 247 -18.30 7.42 3.11
C GLU A 247 -17.66 8.44 4.06
N GLU A 248 -17.96 9.73 3.90
CA GLU A 248 -17.50 10.80 4.80
C GLU A 248 -18.01 10.58 6.22
N ALA A 249 -19.29 10.22 6.40
CA ALA A 249 -19.87 9.93 7.71
C ALA A 249 -19.18 8.74 8.40
N LEU A 250 -18.84 7.68 7.67
CA LEU A 250 -18.08 6.54 8.21
C LEU A 250 -16.64 6.91 8.57
N LEU A 251 -15.97 7.70 7.72
CA LEU A 251 -14.60 8.19 7.96
C LEU A 251 -14.55 9.11 9.18
N ALA A 252 -15.50 10.04 9.31
CA ALA A 252 -15.63 10.96 10.43
C ALA A 252 -15.93 10.23 11.74
N GLN A 253 -16.86 9.27 11.74
CA GLN A 253 -17.18 8.48 12.94
C GLN A 253 -15.94 7.71 13.43
N ASP A 254 -15.26 6.98 12.53
CA ASP A 254 -14.05 6.26 12.91
C ASP A 254 -12.96 7.22 13.42
N TRP A 255 -12.79 8.38 12.80
CA TRP A 255 -11.84 9.40 13.24
C TRP A 255 -12.16 9.88 14.66
N HIS A 256 -13.41 10.23 14.95
CA HIS A 256 -13.86 10.63 16.29
C HIS A 256 -13.62 9.52 17.33
N ASP A 257 -14.01 8.28 17.03
CA ASP A 257 -13.78 7.09 17.88
C ASP A 257 -12.29 6.87 18.22
N HIS A 258 -11.38 7.14 17.29
CA HIS A 258 -9.94 7.02 17.53
C HIS A 258 -9.40 8.23 18.31
N MET A 259 -9.81 9.45 17.94
CA MET A 259 -9.33 10.68 18.58
C MET A 259 -9.77 10.81 20.03
N GLU A 260 -10.94 10.28 20.41
CA GLU A 260 -11.36 10.17 21.82
C GLU A 260 -10.34 9.36 22.65
N ILE A 261 -9.92 8.19 22.15
CA ILE A 261 -8.99 7.29 22.85
C ILE A 261 -7.58 7.88 22.91
N ILE A 262 -7.16 8.57 21.85
CA ILE A 262 -5.88 9.29 21.82
C ILE A 262 -5.92 10.46 22.82
N GLY A 263 -7.06 11.17 22.90
CA GLY A 263 -7.34 12.24 23.87
C GLY A 263 -7.19 11.82 25.32
N GLN A 264 -7.53 10.56 25.65
CA GLN A 264 -7.36 9.98 26.98
C GLN A 264 -5.93 9.49 27.27
N GLY A 265 -4.97 9.72 26.38
CA GLY A 265 -3.59 9.22 26.50
C GLY A 265 -3.44 7.71 26.21
N LEU A 266 -4.52 7.02 25.83
CA LEU A 266 -4.58 5.55 25.69
C LEU A 266 -4.13 5.03 24.30
N SER A 267 -3.39 5.84 23.54
CA SER A 267 -3.00 5.59 22.15
C SER A 267 -2.21 4.29 21.94
N ASP A 268 -1.35 3.92 22.88
CA ASP A 268 -0.55 2.68 22.86
C ASP A 268 -1.41 1.40 22.94
N GLY A 269 -2.67 1.51 23.40
CA GLY A 269 -3.65 0.43 23.51
C GLY A 269 -4.62 0.31 22.33
N ILE A 270 -4.54 1.17 21.32
CA ILE A 270 -5.48 1.14 20.19
C ILE A 270 -5.25 -0.11 19.33
N SER A 271 -6.25 -1.00 19.36
CA SER A 271 -6.27 -2.19 18.52
C SER A 271 -6.46 -1.84 17.05
N ALA A 272 -5.62 -2.40 16.18
CA ALA A 272 -5.75 -2.30 14.72
C ALA A 272 -7.07 -2.92 14.16
N ARG A 273 -7.92 -3.51 15.01
CA ARG A 273 -9.28 -3.97 14.67
C ARG A 273 -10.37 -2.90 14.88
N ARG A 274 -10.09 -1.76 15.53
CA ARG A 274 -11.05 -0.67 15.75
C ARG A 274 -11.25 0.17 14.47
N GLY A 275 -12.46 0.70 14.28
CA GLY A 275 -12.90 1.47 13.11
C GLY A 275 -13.32 0.58 11.93
N LYS A 276 -14.31 1.01 11.15
CA LYS A 276 -14.95 0.29 10.03
C LYS A 276 -14.24 0.46 8.69
N VAL A 277 -13.73 1.66 8.42
CA VAL A 277 -13.08 2.10 7.17
C VAL A 277 -11.74 2.80 7.42
N LEU A 278 -11.57 3.46 8.57
CA LEU A 278 -10.35 4.14 9.00
C LEU A 278 -9.79 3.48 10.28
N GLN A 279 -8.46 3.33 10.35
CA GLN A 279 -7.80 2.72 11.50
C GLN A 279 -6.50 3.43 11.87
N VAL A 280 -6.18 3.42 13.16
CA VAL A 280 -4.86 3.81 13.68
C VAL A 280 -3.91 2.61 13.65
N ARG A 281 -2.65 2.84 13.27
CA ARG A 281 -1.55 1.84 13.36
C ARG A 281 -0.23 2.52 13.75
N PRO A 282 0.73 1.79 14.38
CA PRO A 282 2.08 2.31 14.61
C PRO A 282 2.82 2.69 13.31
N LYS A 283 3.46 3.86 13.31
CA LYS A 283 4.23 4.45 12.20
C LYS A 283 5.69 4.69 12.61
N ALA A 284 6.36 3.65 13.10
CA ALA A 284 7.73 3.71 13.61
C ALA A 284 8.69 2.77 12.87
N ALA A 285 9.99 3.12 12.84
CA ALA A 285 11.03 2.27 12.26
C ALA A 285 11.22 0.95 13.03
N ASN A 286 10.95 0.94 14.34
CA ASN A 286 10.91 -0.23 15.19
C ASN A 286 9.96 0.00 16.38
N SER A 287 9.63 -1.06 17.12
CA SER A 287 8.67 -1.03 18.25
C SER A 287 9.16 -0.31 19.52
N ARG A 288 10.44 0.06 19.60
CA ARG A 288 11.05 0.77 20.74
C ARG A 288 11.00 2.29 20.60
N VAL A 289 10.66 2.82 19.42
CA VAL A 289 10.56 4.27 19.22
C VAL A 289 9.40 4.83 20.04
N ARG A 290 9.71 5.72 20.97
CA ARG A 290 8.74 6.56 21.70
C ARG A 290 8.88 8.01 21.24
N ARG A 291 7.82 8.79 21.40
CA ARG A 291 7.80 10.26 21.28
C ARG A 291 7.00 10.84 22.44
N GLN A 292 7.39 12.04 22.85
CA GLN A 292 6.60 12.86 23.75
C GLN A 292 5.26 13.18 23.08
N ALA A 293 4.19 13.05 23.85
CA ALA A 293 2.81 13.30 23.51
C ALA A 293 2.16 14.15 24.61
N MET A 294 1.07 14.84 24.29
CA MET A 294 0.19 15.52 25.23
C MET A 294 -1.21 14.89 25.13
N ASP A 295 -1.86 14.67 26.26
CA ASP A 295 -3.26 14.25 26.29
C ASP A 295 -4.23 15.46 26.27
N ALA A 296 -5.54 15.20 26.35
CA ALA A 296 -6.56 16.24 26.28
C ALA A 296 -6.57 17.19 27.51
N TRP A 297 -5.89 16.82 28.61
CA TRP A 297 -5.73 17.67 29.80
C TRP A 297 -4.41 18.47 29.75
N GLY A 298 -3.54 18.17 28.80
CA GLY A 298 -2.22 18.80 28.63
C GLY A 298 -1.11 18.08 29.39
N ASP A 299 -1.38 16.90 29.97
CA ASP A 299 -0.37 16.12 30.66
C ASP A 299 0.54 15.41 29.65
N ALA A 300 1.84 15.43 29.93
CA ALA A 300 2.86 14.89 29.03
C ALA A 300 3.08 13.39 29.27
N PHE A 301 3.04 12.61 28.20
CA PHE A 301 3.29 11.16 28.24
C PHE A 301 4.19 10.70 27.08
N GLU A 302 4.64 9.44 27.11
CA GLU A 302 5.35 8.83 26.00
C GLU A 302 4.49 7.81 25.27
N ALA A 303 4.34 7.97 23.96
CA ALA A 303 3.61 7.05 23.09
C ALA A 303 4.47 6.57 21.91
N LYS A 304 4.07 5.47 21.27
CA LYS A 304 4.61 5.12 19.95
C LYS A 304 4.11 6.13 18.90
N PRO A 305 4.93 6.50 17.89
CA PRO A 305 4.43 7.17 16.70
C PRO A 305 3.32 6.36 16.04
N ILE A 306 2.21 7.01 15.71
CA ILE A 306 1.04 6.40 15.07
C ILE A 306 0.58 7.22 13.84
N GLY A 307 -0.20 6.59 12.98
CA GLY A 307 -0.83 7.24 11.83
C GLY A 307 -2.18 6.63 11.49
N PHE A 308 -2.97 7.38 10.74
CA PHE A 308 -4.23 6.93 10.16
C PHE A 308 -4.00 6.16 8.85
N TYR A 309 -4.80 5.12 8.66
CA TYR A 309 -4.78 4.26 7.49
C TYR A 309 -6.21 3.93 7.05
N LEU A 310 -6.49 4.02 5.76
CA LEU A 310 -7.69 3.43 5.17
C LEU A 310 -7.57 1.90 5.19
N ARG A 311 -8.67 1.24 5.55
CA ARG A 311 -8.76 -0.23 5.54
C ARG A 311 -8.76 -0.76 4.13
N ARG A 312 -8.11 -1.92 3.95
CA ARG A 312 -8.00 -2.63 2.68
C ARG A 312 -9.36 -2.94 2.04
N GLN A 313 -10.36 -3.28 2.86
CA GLN A 313 -11.74 -3.51 2.39
C GLN A 313 -12.40 -2.26 1.81
N PHE A 314 -12.10 -1.09 2.40
CA PHE A 314 -12.62 0.19 1.91
C PHE A 314 -11.99 0.54 0.57
N THR A 315 -10.65 0.52 0.47
CA THR A 315 -9.96 0.84 -0.79
C THR A 315 -10.17 -0.21 -1.88
N GLN A 316 -10.45 -1.48 -1.55
CA GLN A 316 -10.94 -2.46 -2.51
C GLN A 316 -12.30 -2.04 -3.11
N ALA A 317 -13.27 -1.66 -2.28
CA ALA A 317 -14.59 -1.24 -2.77
C ALA A 317 -14.52 0.01 -3.66
N LEU A 318 -13.58 0.93 -3.40
CA LEU A 318 -13.31 2.06 -4.27
C LEU A 318 -12.74 1.62 -5.63
N LEU A 319 -11.76 0.70 -5.63
CA LEU A 319 -11.18 0.13 -6.85
C LEU A 319 -12.22 -0.62 -7.68
N ASP A 320 -13.02 -1.49 -7.05
CA ASP A 320 -14.07 -2.26 -7.72
C ASP A 320 -15.10 -1.34 -8.40
N ARG A 321 -15.50 -0.25 -7.72
CA ARG A 321 -16.39 0.79 -8.26
C ARG A 321 -15.76 1.51 -9.46
N ALA A 322 -14.48 1.88 -9.36
CA ALA A 322 -13.76 2.57 -10.44
C ALA A 322 -13.55 1.69 -11.69
N LEU A 323 -13.45 0.37 -11.50
CA LEU A 323 -13.40 -0.61 -12.59
C LEU A 323 -14.77 -0.89 -13.21
N ALA A 324 -15.86 -0.83 -12.42
CA ALA A 324 -17.23 -1.04 -12.89
C ALA A 324 -17.83 0.18 -13.63
N ALA A 325 -17.23 1.37 -13.50
CA ALA A 325 -17.67 2.60 -14.14
C ALA A 325 -17.09 2.82 -15.56
N LYS A 326 -16.60 1.76 -16.21
CA LYS A 326 -15.94 1.76 -17.53
C LYS A 326 -16.53 0.69 -18.45
#